data_AF-A0A2K0WJ58-F1
#
_entry.id   AF-A0A2K0WJ58-F1
#
_cell.length_a   1.000
_cell.length_b   1.000
_cell.length_c   1.000
_cell.angle_alpha   90.00
_cell.angle_beta   90.00
_cell.angle_gamma   90.00
#
_symmetry.space_group_name_H-M   'P 1'
#
loop_
_entity.id
_entity.type
_entity.pdbx_description
1 polymer ?
#
loop_
_entity_poly.entity_id
_entity_poly.type
_entity_poly.pdbx_seq_one_letter_code
_entity_poly.pdbx_strand_id
1 'polypeptide(L)'
;MDRASIMSFLTKADLDNQERTYEIWMPMDNGNTQTNCMFFERKKIRIKDVSHRSPEFNLETGGFEFIRHETTKLAKTASQIQAGGREALSPYLDETIELVKQHTQAEKVICFDWRLRKNDTVTKRRAGNAVNGNPEGESFEFIPPAKVIHQDESLKGGLFVAKRYLTNDEFASLSDMRVRIINVWRPIVGTIENAPLALCDRRSVSPNDIESYDKSLTGCVGEGNYLHWNRKQR
;
A
#
# COMPACT_ATOMS: atom_id res chain seq x y z
N MET A 1 22.34 -1.99 -8.73
CA MET A 1 23.26 -0.84 -8.46
C MET A 1 22.68 -0.02 -7.32
N ASP A 2 23.48 0.31 -6.31
CA ASP A 2 23.06 1.26 -5.28
C ASP A 2 22.82 2.63 -5.90
N ARG A 3 21.64 3.23 -5.64
CA ARG A 3 21.27 4.55 -6.19
C ARG A 3 20.92 5.51 -5.06
N ALA A 4 21.28 6.77 -5.24
CA ALA A 4 20.82 7.86 -4.40
C ALA A 4 19.43 8.31 -4.90
N SER A 5 18.43 8.30 -4.01
CA SER A 5 17.07 8.75 -4.32
C SER A 5 16.65 9.95 -3.47
N ILE A 6 15.55 10.57 -3.88
CA ILE A 6 14.81 11.57 -3.11
C ILE A 6 13.52 10.91 -2.63
N MET A 7 13.23 11.01 -1.33
CA MET A 7 12.03 10.46 -0.71
C MET A 7 11.39 11.50 0.20
N SER A 8 10.07 11.50 0.30
CA SER A 8 9.33 12.44 1.15
C SER A 8 8.93 11.77 2.46
N PHE A 9 9.13 12.47 3.58
CA PHE A 9 8.80 12.00 4.92
C PHE A 9 7.89 13.02 5.61
N LEU A 10 7.10 12.57 6.59
CA LEU A 10 6.29 13.44 7.41
C LEU A 10 7.19 14.29 8.32
N THR A 11 6.96 15.59 8.32
CA THR A 11 7.63 16.53 9.23
C THR A 11 7.16 16.26 10.66
N LYS A 12 8.09 16.12 11.60
CA LYS A 12 7.74 16.09 13.03
C LYS A 12 7.25 17.48 13.43
N ALA A 13 6.00 17.54 13.84
CA ALA A 13 5.38 18.79 14.20
C ALA A 13 5.42 18.95 15.75
N ASP A 14 5.30 20.18 16.24
CA ASP A 14 5.49 20.50 17.66
C ASP A 14 4.27 20.06 18.51
N LEU A 15 4.50 19.32 19.60
CA LEU A 15 3.49 18.47 20.26
C LEU A 15 2.42 19.23 21.06
N ASP A 16 2.62 20.52 21.32
CA ASP A 16 1.90 21.22 22.40
C ASP A 16 0.44 21.59 22.10
N ASN A 17 -0.09 21.45 20.87
CA ASN A 17 -1.51 21.69 20.61
C ASN A 17 -2.06 21.21 19.25
N GLN A 18 -1.71 19.99 18.80
CA GLN A 18 -2.03 19.59 17.42
C GLN A 18 -3.37 18.91 17.24
N GLU A 19 -4.10 19.43 16.26
CA GLU A 19 -5.11 18.67 15.53
C GLU A 19 -4.48 17.39 14.97
N ARG A 20 -5.20 16.29 15.06
CA ARG A 20 -4.77 15.00 14.54
C ARG A 20 -4.48 15.10 13.04
N THR A 21 -3.41 14.45 12.59
CA THR A 21 -3.02 14.43 11.18
C THR A 21 -4.09 13.73 10.32
N TYR A 22 -4.46 14.32 9.18
CA TYR A 22 -5.50 13.79 8.29
C TYR A 22 -5.19 14.01 6.80
N GLU A 23 -5.77 13.15 5.96
CA GLU A 23 -5.92 13.38 4.52
C GLU A 23 -7.36 13.09 4.08
N ILE A 24 -7.89 13.96 3.22
CA ILE A 24 -9.22 13.82 2.64
C ILE A 24 -9.12 13.31 1.21
N TRP A 25 -9.70 12.14 0.97
CA TRP A 25 -9.61 11.39 -0.28
C TRP A 25 -10.93 11.34 -1.04
N MET A 26 -11.87 12.21 -0.68
CA MET A 26 -13.13 12.45 -1.37
C MET A 26 -13.14 13.82 -2.04
N PRO A 27 -14.06 14.08 -2.99
CA PRO A 27 -14.29 15.42 -3.52
C PRO A 27 -14.55 16.41 -2.37
N MET A 28 -13.91 17.58 -2.43
CA MET A 28 -14.02 18.64 -1.44
C MET A 28 -14.67 19.87 -2.06
N ASP A 29 -15.53 20.54 -1.30
CA ASP A 29 -16.01 21.88 -1.64
C ASP A 29 -14.88 22.91 -1.52
N ASN A 30 -15.02 24.03 -2.23
CA ASN A 30 -14.02 25.09 -2.26
C ASN A 30 -13.79 25.70 -0.86
N GLY A 31 -12.52 25.79 -0.43
CA GLY A 31 -12.09 26.54 0.76
C GLY A 31 -11.48 25.71 1.89
N ASN A 32 -11.64 24.38 1.87
CA ASN A 32 -11.08 23.48 2.88
C ASN A 32 -9.73 22.90 2.47
N THR A 33 -8.81 22.71 3.43
CA THR A 33 -7.54 22.03 3.21
C THR A 33 -7.75 20.52 3.07
N GLN A 34 -7.14 19.92 2.06
CA GLN A 34 -7.22 18.47 1.84
C GLN A 34 -6.45 17.67 2.89
N THR A 35 -5.47 18.30 3.56
CA THR A 35 -4.63 17.67 4.56
C THR A 35 -3.94 18.73 5.42
N ASN A 36 -3.69 18.41 6.69
CA ASN A 36 -2.76 19.15 7.56
C ASN A 36 -1.36 18.50 7.63
N CYS A 37 -1.12 17.40 6.90
CA CYS A 37 0.18 16.75 6.79
C CYS A 37 1.19 17.70 6.12
N MET A 38 2.33 17.90 6.78
CA MET A 38 3.48 18.58 6.16
C MET A 38 4.57 17.56 5.84
N PHE A 39 5.05 17.57 4.60
CA PHE A 39 6.12 16.67 4.15
C PHE A 39 7.39 17.44 3.79
N PHE A 40 8.54 16.81 4.00
CA PHE A 40 9.83 17.31 3.51
C PHE A 40 10.57 16.24 2.70
N GLU A 41 11.33 16.69 1.71
CA GLU A 41 12.15 15.81 0.88
C GLU A 41 13.52 15.56 1.50
N ARG A 42 13.89 14.29 1.65
CA ARG A 42 15.25 13.89 1.97
C ARG A 42 15.97 13.41 0.71
N LYS A 43 17.04 14.13 0.36
CA LYS A 43 17.93 13.78 -0.74
C LYS A 43 18.98 12.75 -0.28
N LYS A 44 19.54 12.02 -1.25
CA LYS A 44 20.65 11.07 -1.05
C LYS A 44 20.28 9.89 -0.12
N ILE A 45 19.02 9.45 -0.15
CA ILE A 45 18.66 8.17 0.46
C ILE A 45 19.33 7.05 -0.32
N ARG A 46 20.10 6.20 0.35
CA ARG A 46 20.77 5.06 -0.28
C ARG A 46 19.75 3.95 -0.49
N ILE A 47 19.47 3.62 -1.75
CA ILE A 47 18.64 2.49 -2.13
C ILE A 47 19.56 1.35 -2.54
N LYS A 48 19.35 0.18 -1.95
CA LYS A 48 20.05 -1.04 -2.30
C LYS A 48 19.13 -1.92 -3.12
N ASP A 49 19.68 -2.46 -4.20
CA ASP A 49 19.00 -3.49 -4.97
C ASP A 49 19.06 -4.81 -4.20
N VAL A 50 17.89 -5.32 -3.81
CA VAL A 50 17.74 -6.54 -3.02
C VAL A 50 17.00 -7.64 -3.78
N SER A 51 16.76 -7.45 -5.09
CA SER A 51 16.03 -8.39 -5.95
C SER A 51 16.62 -9.82 -5.97
N HIS A 52 17.88 -9.97 -5.59
CA HIS A 52 18.59 -11.25 -5.52
C HIS A 52 18.80 -11.80 -4.08
N ARG A 53 18.27 -11.14 -3.04
CA ARG A 53 18.60 -11.44 -1.62
C ARG A 53 17.49 -12.23 -0.88
N SER A 54 16.90 -13.22 -1.54
CA SER A 54 15.59 -13.77 -1.18
C SER A 54 15.42 -14.46 0.18
N PRO A 55 16.41 -15.08 0.87
CA PRO A 55 16.07 -15.55 2.23
C PRO A 55 16.31 -14.47 3.31
N GLU A 56 16.98 -13.35 3.00
CA GLU A 56 17.31 -12.34 4.03
C GLU A 56 16.09 -11.53 4.49
N PHE A 57 15.06 -11.45 3.66
CA PHE A 57 13.83 -10.73 3.93
C PHE A 57 12.64 -11.69 3.84
N ASN A 58 11.91 -11.83 4.94
CA ASN A 58 10.67 -12.58 5.03
C ASN A 58 9.59 -11.76 5.74
N LEU A 59 8.34 -12.18 5.59
CA LEU A 59 7.18 -11.48 6.13
C LEU A 59 7.20 -11.35 7.67
N GLU A 60 7.76 -12.32 8.40
CA GLU A 60 7.77 -12.28 9.88
C GLU A 60 8.71 -11.23 10.44
N THR A 61 9.84 -11.00 9.79
CA THR A 61 10.91 -10.18 10.36
C THR A 61 11.15 -8.89 9.58
N GLY A 62 11.29 -8.99 8.26
CA GLY A 62 11.59 -7.85 7.39
C GLY A 62 10.36 -7.04 7.00
N GLY A 63 9.17 -7.61 7.14
CA GLY A 63 7.90 -7.01 6.72
C GLY A 63 7.63 -7.11 5.21
N PHE A 64 8.53 -7.76 4.45
CA PHE A 64 8.38 -8.06 3.03
C PHE A 64 9.17 -9.30 2.66
N GLU A 65 8.81 -9.91 1.54
CA GLU A 65 9.44 -11.11 1.01
C GLU A 65 9.42 -11.10 -0.52
N PHE A 66 10.41 -11.74 -1.14
CA PHE A 66 10.43 -11.99 -2.57
C PHE A 66 10.05 -13.45 -2.84
N ILE A 67 9.06 -13.65 -3.69
CA ILE A 67 8.67 -14.98 -4.15
C ILE A 67 8.81 -15.03 -5.68
N ARG A 68 9.42 -16.09 -6.19
CA ARG A 68 9.44 -16.35 -7.63
C ARG A 68 8.21 -17.19 -7.98
N HIS A 69 7.31 -16.60 -8.75
CA HIS A 69 6.13 -17.28 -9.25
C HIS A 69 5.88 -16.92 -10.72
N GLU A 70 5.85 -17.94 -11.57
CA GLU A 70 5.56 -17.80 -13.00
C GLU A 70 4.06 -17.96 -13.23
N THR A 71 3.48 -17.02 -13.99
CA THR A 71 2.03 -16.99 -14.27
C THR A 71 1.81 -16.89 -15.77
N THR A 72 0.81 -17.62 -16.26
CA THR A 72 0.26 -17.45 -17.62
C THR A 72 -1.09 -16.75 -17.61
N LYS A 73 -1.60 -16.39 -16.42
CA LYS A 73 -2.95 -15.83 -16.20
C LYS A 73 -2.98 -14.31 -16.27
N LEU A 74 -1.84 -13.65 -16.12
CA LEU A 74 -1.72 -12.19 -16.24
C LEU A 74 -1.66 -11.77 -17.72
N ALA A 75 -2.46 -10.77 -18.09
CA ALA A 75 -2.37 -10.17 -19.42
C ALA A 75 -1.00 -9.53 -19.67
N LYS A 76 -0.56 -9.54 -20.93
CA LYS A 76 0.82 -9.15 -21.32
C LYS A 76 1.08 -7.65 -21.21
N THR A 77 0.04 -6.82 -21.26
CA THR A 77 0.18 -5.37 -21.17
C THR A 77 -0.87 -4.75 -20.26
N ALA A 78 -0.52 -3.62 -19.66
CA ALA A 78 -1.45 -2.87 -18.83
C ALA A 78 -2.67 -2.36 -19.61
N SER A 79 -2.52 -2.07 -20.91
CA SER A 79 -3.65 -1.67 -21.78
C SER A 79 -4.64 -2.80 -22.02
N GLN A 80 -4.17 -4.05 -22.14
CA GLN A 80 -5.05 -5.22 -22.24
C GLN A 80 -5.87 -5.40 -20.97
N ILE A 81 -5.25 -5.19 -19.80
CA ILE A 81 -5.95 -5.23 -18.53
C ILE A 81 -7.03 -4.16 -18.47
N GLN A 82 -6.67 -2.92 -18.83
CA GLN A 82 -7.62 -1.80 -18.81
C GLN A 82 -8.81 -2.03 -19.75
N ALA A 83 -8.56 -2.54 -20.95
CA ALA A 83 -9.61 -2.79 -21.95
C ALA A 83 -10.51 -3.99 -21.58
N GLY A 84 -9.95 -5.03 -20.97
CA GLY A 84 -10.67 -6.25 -20.60
C GLY A 84 -11.34 -6.21 -19.23
N GLY A 85 -11.15 -5.13 -18.45
CA GLY A 85 -11.81 -4.97 -17.16
C GLY A 85 -11.50 -6.10 -16.18
N ARG A 86 -12.47 -6.44 -15.33
CA ARG A 86 -12.31 -7.45 -14.27
C ARG A 86 -11.98 -8.81 -14.85
N GLU A 87 -12.65 -9.19 -15.92
CA GLU A 87 -12.52 -10.51 -16.55
C GLU A 87 -11.07 -10.78 -16.99
N ALA A 88 -10.34 -9.75 -17.43
CA ALA A 88 -8.93 -9.89 -17.79
C ALA A 88 -8.00 -10.11 -16.58
N LEU A 89 -8.44 -9.79 -15.35
CA LEU A 89 -7.66 -9.97 -14.12
C LEU A 89 -8.12 -11.15 -13.28
N SER A 90 -9.40 -11.55 -13.31
CA SER A 90 -9.93 -12.58 -12.40
C SER A 90 -9.06 -13.83 -12.34
N PRO A 91 -8.61 -14.44 -13.46
CA PRO A 91 -7.76 -15.63 -13.40
C PRO A 91 -6.42 -15.40 -12.69
N TYR A 92 -5.86 -14.20 -12.79
CA TYR A 92 -4.62 -13.82 -12.11
C TYR A 92 -4.85 -13.51 -10.63
N LEU A 93 -5.99 -12.89 -10.29
CA LEU A 93 -6.36 -12.63 -8.89
C LEU A 93 -6.61 -13.94 -8.14
N ASP A 94 -7.33 -14.88 -8.76
CA ASP A 94 -7.58 -16.22 -8.18
C ASP A 94 -6.27 -16.98 -7.96
N GLU A 95 -5.37 -16.96 -8.95
CA GLU A 95 -4.03 -17.56 -8.82
C GLU A 95 -3.21 -16.88 -7.71
N THR A 96 -3.31 -15.56 -7.57
CA THR A 96 -2.60 -14.81 -6.53
C THR A 96 -3.16 -15.11 -5.13
N ILE A 97 -4.47 -15.26 -4.99
CA ILE A 97 -5.13 -15.66 -3.74
C ILE A 97 -4.60 -17.03 -3.31
N GLU A 98 -4.58 -17.99 -4.23
CA GLU A 98 -4.10 -19.34 -3.94
C GLU A 98 -2.60 -19.36 -3.62
N LEU A 99 -1.79 -18.60 -4.36
CA LEU A 99 -0.36 -18.43 -4.08
C LEU A 99 -0.12 -17.91 -2.66
N VAL A 100 -0.82 -16.85 -2.26
CA VAL A 100 -0.70 -16.29 -0.90
C VAL A 100 -1.17 -17.31 0.13
N LYS A 101 -2.30 -17.98 -0.12
CA LYS A 101 -2.85 -18.99 0.79
C LYS A 101 -1.86 -20.12 1.05
N GLN A 102 -1.27 -20.68 0.00
CA GLN A 102 -0.25 -21.72 0.09
C GLN A 102 1.02 -21.21 0.76
N HIS A 103 1.51 -20.03 0.40
CA HIS A 103 2.75 -19.48 0.95
C HIS A 103 2.64 -19.18 2.45
N THR A 104 1.51 -18.62 2.88
CA THR A 104 1.30 -18.24 4.29
C THR A 104 0.62 -19.32 5.13
N GLN A 105 0.18 -20.43 4.51
CA GLN A 105 -0.64 -21.47 5.14
C GLN A 105 -1.91 -20.90 5.80
N ALA A 106 -2.49 -19.87 5.18
CA ALA A 106 -3.69 -19.23 5.72
C ALA A 106 -4.92 -20.11 5.47
N GLU A 107 -5.87 -20.13 6.41
CA GLU A 107 -7.14 -20.83 6.23
C GLU A 107 -8.00 -20.14 5.16
N LYS A 108 -8.00 -18.80 5.18
CA LYS A 108 -8.77 -17.93 4.28
C LYS A 108 -7.92 -16.77 3.79
N VAL A 109 -8.05 -16.45 2.50
CA VAL A 109 -7.44 -15.28 1.85
C VAL A 109 -8.53 -14.56 1.07
N ILE A 110 -8.64 -13.24 1.24
CA ILE A 110 -9.62 -12.40 0.56
C ILE A 110 -8.84 -11.31 -0.21
N CYS A 111 -8.97 -11.28 -1.53
CA CYS A 111 -8.50 -10.13 -2.32
C CYS A 111 -9.56 -9.04 -2.27
N PHE A 112 -9.31 -7.98 -1.50
CA PHE A 112 -10.28 -6.92 -1.27
C PHE A 112 -10.03 -5.63 -2.06
N ASP A 113 -8.80 -5.42 -2.55
CA ASP A 113 -8.44 -4.31 -3.44
C ASP A 113 -7.36 -4.78 -4.43
N TRP A 114 -7.33 -4.18 -5.61
CA TRP A 114 -6.28 -4.37 -6.61
C TRP A 114 -6.08 -3.06 -7.38
N ARG A 115 -4.85 -2.78 -7.81
CA ARG A 115 -4.51 -1.49 -8.45
C ARG A 115 -3.54 -1.67 -9.61
N LEU A 116 -3.76 -0.88 -10.66
CA LEU A 116 -2.78 -0.69 -11.73
C LEU A 116 -1.96 0.57 -11.50
N ARG A 117 -0.63 0.45 -11.60
CA ARG A 117 0.28 1.59 -11.41
C ARG A 117 0.96 1.95 -12.72
N LYS A 118 0.97 3.24 -13.03
CA LYS A 118 1.75 3.79 -14.14
C LYS A 118 2.40 5.07 -13.67
N ASN A 119 3.70 5.19 -13.90
CA ASN A 119 4.42 6.44 -13.68
C ASN A 119 4.18 7.37 -14.87
N ASP A 120 3.02 8.01 -14.90
CA ASP A 120 2.61 8.98 -15.92
C ASP A 120 2.42 10.34 -15.26
N THR A 121 3.07 11.38 -15.81
CA THR A 121 3.00 12.75 -15.30
C THR A 121 1.64 13.42 -15.50
N VAL A 122 0.77 12.84 -16.33
CA VAL A 122 -0.54 13.39 -16.67
C VAL A 122 -1.63 12.91 -15.71
N THR A 123 -1.46 11.76 -15.07
CA THR A 123 -2.50 11.16 -14.22
C THR A 123 -2.54 11.85 -12.86
N LYS A 124 -3.38 12.89 -12.73
CA LYS A 124 -3.72 13.47 -11.43
C LYS A 124 -4.44 12.42 -10.59
N ARG A 125 -4.06 12.29 -9.32
CA ARG A 125 -4.83 11.52 -8.31
C ARG A 125 -6.24 12.10 -8.29
N ARG A 126 -7.22 11.44 -8.92
CA ARG A 126 -8.62 11.84 -8.79
C ARG A 126 -9.03 11.55 -7.35
N ALA A 127 -9.19 12.59 -6.54
CA ALA A 127 -9.89 12.47 -5.26
C ALA A 127 -11.27 11.87 -5.55
N GLY A 128 -11.58 10.71 -4.97
CA GLY A 128 -12.81 9.96 -5.26
C GLY A 128 -12.63 8.50 -5.70
N ASN A 129 -11.46 8.07 -6.21
CA ASN A 129 -11.24 6.66 -6.62
C ASN A 129 -10.57 5.81 -5.53
N ALA A 130 -10.60 6.26 -4.28
CA ALA A 130 -10.23 5.45 -3.15
C ALA A 130 -11.36 4.41 -2.90
N VAL A 131 -11.24 3.27 -3.59
CA VAL A 131 -12.09 2.07 -3.46
C VAL A 131 -12.30 1.61 -2.00
N ASN A 132 -11.52 2.12 -1.04
CA ASN A 132 -11.82 1.93 0.39
C ASN A 132 -13.23 2.44 0.79
N GLY A 133 -13.88 3.30 -0.02
CA GLY A 133 -15.27 3.75 0.19
C GLY A 133 -16.35 2.99 -0.59
N ASN A 134 -16.08 2.50 -1.80
CA ASN A 134 -17.10 1.89 -2.66
C ASN A 134 -16.86 0.37 -2.83
N PRO A 135 -17.66 -0.52 -2.23
CA PRO A 135 -17.55 -1.97 -2.44
C PRO A 135 -17.74 -2.39 -3.91
N GLU A 136 -18.40 -1.55 -4.72
CA GLU A 136 -18.80 -1.85 -6.10
C GLU A 136 -17.94 -1.12 -7.14
N GLY A 137 -17.05 -0.22 -6.71
CA GLY A 137 -16.28 0.65 -7.59
C GLY A 137 -14.93 0.05 -7.94
N GLU A 138 -14.88 -0.93 -8.84
CA GLU A 138 -13.60 -1.35 -9.41
C GLU A 138 -13.01 -0.24 -10.28
N SER A 139 -11.77 0.14 -10.00
CA SER A 139 -11.07 1.18 -10.75
C SER A 139 -9.98 0.57 -11.62
N PHE A 140 -10.23 0.56 -12.94
CA PHE A 140 -9.23 0.24 -13.96
C PHE A 140 -8.37 1.46 -14.35
N GLU A 141 -8.46 2.55 -13.58
CA GLU A 141 -7.60 3.71 -13.78
C GLU A 141 -6.20 3.45 -13.23
N PHE A 142 -5.20 3.94 -13.95
CA PHE A 142 -3.84 3.94 -13.44
C PHE A 142 -3.70 4.94 -12.29
N ILE A 143 -3.02 4.52 -11.22
CA ILE A 143 -2.61 5.43 -10.15
C ILE A 143 -1.09 5.69 -10.21
N PRO A 144 -0.65 6.92 -9.90
CA PRO A 144 0.78 7.22 -9.85
C PRO A 144 1.46 6.47 -8.68
N PRO A 145 2.79 6.25 -8.77
CA PRO A 145 3.57 5.79 -7.63
C PRO A 145 3.46 6.76 -6.44
N ALA A 146 3.38 6.21 -5.23
CA ALA A 146 3.49 7.00 -4.02
C ALA A 146 4.95 7.43 -3.81
N LYS A 147 5.17 8.70 -3.45
CA LYS A 147 6.50 9.27 -3.21
C LYS A 147 6.79 9.55 -1.72
N VAL A 148 5.73 9.57 -0.91
CA VAL A 148 5.81 9.71 0.53
C VAL A 148 6.02 8.33 1.15
N ILE A 149 6.91 8.21 2.13
CA ILE A 149 7.15 6.96 2.84
C ILE A 149 6.00 6.72 3.83
N HIS A 150 5.35 5.57 3.69
CA HIS A 150 4.13 5.24 4.40
C HIS A 150 4.06 3.73 4.70
N GLN A 151 3.16 3.39 5.61
CA GLN A 151 2.60 2.06 5.79
C GLN A 151 1.10 2.20 5.53
N ASP A 152 0.56 1.43 4.58
CA ASP A 152 -0.79 1.61 4.03
C ASP A 152 -1.88 1.63 5.09
N GLU A 153 -1.79 0.71 6.04
CA GLU A 153 -2.79 0.52 7.09
C GLU A 153 -2.12 0.55 8.46
N SER A 154 -2.69 1.30 9.41
CA SER A 154 -2.33 1.20 10.81
C SER A 154 -2.95 -0.05 11.46
N LEU A 155 -2.74 -0.28 12.76
CA LEU A 155 -3.48 -1.33 13.47
C LEU A 155 -4.99 -1.08 13.43
N LYS A 156 -5.41 0.17 13.67
CA LYS A 156 -6.81 0.57 13.61
C LYS A 156 -7.36 0.50 12.18
N GLY A 157 -6.58 0.93 11.19
CA GLY A 157 -6.92 0.81 9.77
C GLY A 157 -7.10 -0.64 9.35
N GLY A 158 -6.19 -1.53 9.77
CA GLY A 158 -6.27 -2.94 9.48
C GLY A 158 -7.48 -3.63 10.12
N LEU A 159 -7.84 -3.26 11.35
CA LEU A 159 -9.08 -3.74 11.99
C LEU A 159 -10.34 -3.20 11.28
N PHE A 160 -10.31 -1.96 10.79
CA PHE A 160 -11.39 -1.40 9.99
C PHE A 160 -11.59 -2.20 8.68
N VAL A 161 -10.49 -2.54 7.99
CA VAL A 161 -10.54 -3.41 6.80
C VAL A 161 -11.06 -4.79 7.16
N ALA A 162 -10.55 -5.42 8.22
CA ALA A 162 -11.01 -6.74 8.66
C ALA A 162 -12.52 -6.75 8.93
N LYS A 163 -13.05 -5.75 9.65
CA LYS A 163 -14.49 -5.63 9.92
C LYS A 163 -15.34 -5.52 8.65
N ARG A 164 -14.79 -4.93 7.59
CA ARG A 164 -15.50 -4.72 6.33
C ARG A 164 -15.63 -6.01 5.51
N TYR A 165 -14.66 -6.91 5.58
CA TYR A 165 -14.58 -8.08 4.70
C TYR A 165 -14.77 -9.43 5.39
N LEU A 166 -14.65 -9.49 6.71
CA LEU A 166 -15.00 -10.68 7.50
C LEU A 166 -16.48 -10.68 7.85
N THR A 167 -17.03 -11.88 8.10
CA THR A 167 -18.36 -11.98 8.71
C THR A 167 -18.33 -11.47 10.15
N ASN A 168 -19.50 -11.19 10.73
CA ASN A 168 -19.58 -10.77 12.13
C ASN A 168 -18.96 -11.81 13.09
N ASP A 169 -19.18 -13.10 12.83
CA ASP A 169 -18.65 -14.20 13.66
C ASP A 169 -17.13 -14.34 13.51
N GLU A 170 -16.61 -14.22 12.28
CA GLU A 170 -15.17 -14.20 12.01
C GLU A 170 -14.50 -13.01 12.70
N PHE A 171 -15.11 -11.82 12.62
CA PHE A 171 -14.59 -10.61 13.25
C PHE A 171 -14.65 -10.67 14.78
N ALA A 172 -15.71 -11.26 15.35
CA ALA A 172 -15.85 -11.45 16.80
C ALA A 172 -14.77 -12.40 17.37
N SER A 173 -14.27 -13.33 16.56
CA SER A 173 -13.28 -14.34 16.94
C SER A 173 -11.84 -13.95 16.59
N LEU A 174 -11.58 -12.67 16.29
CA LEU A 174 -10.25 -12.19 15.87
C LEU A 174 -9.13 -12.45 16.89
N SER A 175 -9.45 -12.50 18.19
CA SER A 175 -8.47 -12.81 19.24
C SER A 175 -7.85 -14.20 19.11
N ASP A 176 -8.57 -15.12 18.47
CA ASP A 176 -8.16 -16.52 18.31
C ASP A 176 -7.46 -16.76 16.97
N MET A 177 -7.31 -15.71 16.15
CA MET A 177 -6.79 -15.78 14.79
C MET A 177 -5.63 -14.81 14.58
N ARG A 178 -4.78 -15.13 13.59
CA ARG A 178 -3.82 -14.18 13.06
C ARG A 178 -4.32 -13.62 11.74
N VAL A 179 -4.66 -12.34 11.73
CA VAL A 179 -5.00 -11.61 10.49
C VAL A 179 -3.78 -10.84 9.98
N ARG A 180 -3.61 -10.84 8.66
CA ARG A 180 -2.57 -10.08 7.96
C ARG A 180 -3.19 -9.38 6.76
N ILE A 181 -2.76 -8.14 6.52
CA ILE A 181 -2.99 -7.44 5.27
C ILE A 181 -1.69 -7.51 4.49
N ILE A 182 -1.72 -8.14 3.32
CA ILE A 182 -0.53 -8.40 2.50
C ILE A 182 -0.73 -7.73 1.15
N ASN A 183 0.19 -6.85 0.80
CA ASN A 183 0.28 -6.29 -0.54
C ASN A 183 1.10 -7.22 -1.42
N VAL A 184 0.52 -7.69 -2.53
CA VAL A 184 1.25 -8.43 -3.56
C VAL A 184 1.58 -7.50 -4.72
N TRP A 185 2.87 -7.32 -5.00
CA TRP A 185 3.35 -6.50 -6.10
C TRP A 185 3.97 -7.37 -7.18
N ARG A 186 3.49 -7.20 -8.42
CA ARG A 186 4.04 -7.86 -9.60
C ARG A 186 4.25 -6.86 -10.74
N PRO A 187 5.46 -6.75 -11.30
CA PRO A 187 5.68 -6.07 -12.57
C PRO A 187 4.86 -6.74 -13.69
N ILE A 188 4.06 -5.94 -14.42
CA ILE A 188 3.31 -6.41 -15.61
C ILE A 188 4.22 -6.43 -16.84
N VAL A 189 5.18 -5.51 -16.87
CA VAL A 189 6.28 -5.50 -17.83
C VAL A 189 7.51 -6.17 -17.19
N GLY A 190 8.64 -6.21 -17.91
CA GLY A 190 9.91 -6.67 -17.34
C GLY A 190 10.43 -5.79 -16.20
N THR A 191 11.71 -5.48 -16.20
CA THR A 191 12.31 -4.66 -15.15
C THR A 191 11.71 -3.25 -15.13
N ILE A 192 11.22 -2.82 -13.95
CA ILE A 192 10.73 -1.45 -13.75
C ILE A 192 11.92 -0.53 -13.51
N GLU A 193 12.19 0.36 -14.46
CA GLU A 193 13.32 1.30 -14.37
C GLU A 193 12.91 2.68 -13.85
N ASN A 194 11.66 3.08 -14.11
CA ASN A 194 11.11 4.39 -13.78
C ASN A 194 10.13 4.30 -12.59
N ALA A 195 10.64 4.59 -11.39
CA ALA A 195 9.96 4.41 -10.09
C ALA A 195 9.78 2.93 -9.68
N PRO A 196 10.89 2.17 -9.51
CA PRO A 196 10.84 0.83 -8.93
C PRO A 196 10.29 0.87 -7.50
N LEU A 197 9.69 -0.25 -7.07
CA LEU A 197 9.21 -0.40 -5.69
C LEU A 197 10.39 -0.31 -4.72
N ALA A 198 10.29 0.60 -3.75
CA ALA A 198 11.20 0.70 -2.63
C ALA A 198 10.50 0.19 -1.37
N LEU A 199 11.17 -0.70 -0.64
CA LEU A 199 10.70 -1.27 0.62
C LEU A 199 11.70 -0.91 1.72
N CYS A 200 11.23 -0.84 2.97
CA CYS A 200 12.04 -0.54 4.15
C CYS A 200 12.00 -1.75 5.08
N ASP A 201 13.17 -2.21 5.55
CA ASP A 201 13.29 -3.30 6.51
C ASP A 201 12.59 -2.92 7.81
N ARG A 202 11.50 -3.61 8.13
CA ARG A 202 10.68 -3.34 9.32
C ARG A 202 11.50 -3.31 10.61
N ARG A 203 12.57 -4.11 10.72
CA ARG A 203 13.47 -4.17 11.89
C ARG A 203 14.23 -2.86 12.12
N SER A 204 14.31 -2.01 11.10
CA SER A 204 15.03 -0.74 11.15
C SER A 204 14.15 0.46 11.53
N VAL A 205 12.83 0.28 11.54
CA VAL A 205 11.83 1.32 11.80
C VAL A 205 11.46 1.33 13.29
N SER A 206 11.70 2.46 13.97
CA SER A 206 11.23 2.65 15.34
C SER A 206 9.72 2.92 15.35
N PRO A 207 8.97 2.40 16.34
CA PRO A 207 7.57 2.81 16.54
C PRO A 207 7.40 4.33 16.67
N ASN A 208 8.39 5.05 17.21
CA ASN A 208 8.37 6.51 17.37
C ASN A 208 8.64 7.29 16.06
N ASP A 209 8.92 6.57 14.97
CA ASP A 209 9.06 7.15 13.64
C ASP A 209 7.78 6.97 12.81
N ILE A 210 6.72 6.38 13.37
CA ILE A 210 5.45 6.13 12.68
C ILE A 210 4.39 7.04 13.29
N GLU A 211 3.67 7.77 12.44
CA GLU A 211 2.55 8.61 12.83
C GLU A 211 1.28 8.19 12.06
N SER A 212 0.23 7.87 12.80
CA SER A 212 -1.09 7.58 12.24
C SER A 212 -1.75 8.85 11.73
N TYR A 213 -2.42 8.75 10.59
CA TYR A 213 -3.27 9.82 10.07
C TYR A 213 -4.66 9.30 9.70
N ASP A 214 -5.67 10.15 9.86
CA ASP A 214 -7.03 9.83 9.44
C ASP A 214 -7.16 9.91 7.93
N LYS A 215 -7.60 8.82 7.32
CA LYS A 215 -7.87 8.73 5.88
C LYS A 215 -9.36 8.88 5.66
N SER A 216 -9.80 10.11 5.44
CA SER A 216 -11.21 10.45 5.25
C SER A 216 -11.67 10.07 3.84
N LEU A 217 -12.63 9.14 3.76
CA LEU A 217 -13.16 8.52 2.55
C LEU A 217 -14.66 8.72 2.49
N THR A 218 -15.26 8.62 1.30
CA THR A 218 -16.72 8.74 1.18
C THR A 218 -17.42 7.73 2.10
N GLY A 219 -18.16 8.23 3.09
CA GLY A 219 -18.94 7.43 4.03
C GLY A 219 -18.15 6.73 5.15
N CYS A 220 -16.82 6.87 5.24
CA CYS A 220 -16.04 6.26 6.32
C CYS A 220 -14.69 6.95 6.57
N VAL A 221 -14.08 6.67 7.72
CA VAL A 221 -12.74 7.15 8.08
C VAL A 221 -11.85 5.94 8.36
N GLY A 222 -10.87 5.73 7.49
CA GLY A 222 -9.79 4.76 7.71
C GLY A 222 -8.61 5.39 8.45
N GLU A 223 -7.54 4.62 8.67
CA GLU A 223 -6.31 5.13 9.30
C GLU A 223 -5.08 4.52 8.64
N GLY A 224 -4.23 5.38 8.08
CA GLY A 224 -2.93 5.00 7.51
C GLY A 224 -1.79 5.50 8.39
N ASN A 225 -0.56 5.18 7.99
CA ASN A 225 0.64 5.59 8.70
C ASN A 225 1.62 6.30 7.76
N TYR A 226 2.12 7.45 8.17
CA TYR A 226 3.31 8.07 7.56
C TYR A 226 4.53 7.88 8.44
N LEU A 227 5.71 7.98 7.82
CA LEU A 227 6.98 7.84 8.53
C LEU A 227 7.71 9.18 8.62
N HIS A 228 8.24 9.45 9.80
CA HIS A 228 9.30 10.43 10.01
C HIS A 228 10.64 9.84 9.59
N TRP A 229 11.52 10.69 9.07
CA TRP A 229 12.85 10.25 8.67
C TRP A 229 13.71 9.85 9.88
N ASN A 230 14.38 8.71 9.76
CA ASN A 230 15.42 8.28 10.68
C ASN A 230 16.57 7.63 9.91
N ARG A 231 17.82 8.05 10.20
CA ARG A 231 19.02 7.52 9.53
C ARG A 231 19.22 6.00 9.67
N LYS A 232 18.54 5.35 10.62
CA LYS A 232 18.59 3.90 10.83
C LYS A 232 17.74 3.11 9.83
N GLN A 233 16.73 3.75 9.22
CA GLN A 233 15.85 3.17 8.21
C GLN A 233 16.65 2.74 6.98
N ARG A 234 16.41 1.54 6.47
CA ARG A 234 17.17 0.94 5.36
C ARG A 234 16.38 -0.07 4.56
#